data_AF-A0A960HIJ2-F1
#
_entry.id   AF-A0A960HIJ2-F1
#
_cell.length_a   1.000
_cell.length_b   1.000
_cell.length_c   1.000
_cell.angle_alpha   90.00
_cell.angle_beta   90.00
_cell.angle_gamma   90.00
#
_symmetry.space_group_name_H-M   'P 1'
#
loop_
_entity.id
_entity.type
_entity.pdbx_description
1 polymer ?
#
loop_
_entity_poly.entity_id
_entity_poly.type
_entity_poly.pdbx_seq_one_letter_code
_entity_poly.pdbx_strand_id
1 'polypeptide(L)'
;MASDPGVLRAEPDGVSIVRLACYRGRAELGARLVELGAEVDPFDAAALGDVDRLRDLLDDDPDAATAEAADGFSALHLAAWFGRPRCAELLLARGADPEQVAGNGTDLRPLHSAAAAGQTVIAHLLLDRGADIEAPQQAGVRALHSAAHRDDAAMVALLLDRGADPAAATDDGRTARDLASDPAVLALLP
;
A
#
# COMPACT_ATOMS: atom_id res chain seq x y z
N MET A 1 28.07 23.94 -6.76
CA MET A 1 26.96 23.66 -7.69
C MET A 1 25.69 24.10 -7.00
N ALA A 2 25.13 25.24 -7.40
CA ALA A 2 23.87 25.71 -6.83
C ALA A 2 22.77 24.73 -7.22
N SER A 3 22.10 24.14 -6.23
CA SER A 3 20.91 23.32 -6.44
C SER A 3 19.87 24.16 -7.17
N ASP A 4 19.46 23.72 -8.36
CA ASP A 4 18.31 24.32 -9.05
C ASP A 4 17.05 24.04 -8.21
N PRO A 5 16.41 25.07 -7.63
CA PRO A 5 15.22 24.86 -6.78
C PRO A 5 14.05 24.25 -7.56
N GLY A 6 14.04 24.37 -8.88
CA GLY A 6 13.01 23.78 -9.74
C GLY A 6 13.00 22.26 -9.71
N VAL A 7 14.13 21.61 -9.40
CA VAL A 7 14.22 20.14 -9.29
C VAL A 7 13.41 19.61 -8.11
N LEU A 8 13.27 20.38 -7.03
CA LEU A 8 12.49 19.97 -5.85
C LEU A 8 10.98 20.08 -6.05
N ARG A 9 10.54 20.75 -7.12
CA ARG A 9 9.13 20.88 -7.54
C ARG A 9 8.81 20.02 -8.76
N ALA A 10 9.74 19.16 -9.18
CA ALA A 10 9.52 18.31 -10.33
C ALA A 10 8.53 17.20 -9.98
N GLU A 11 7.49 17.10 -10.78
CA GLU A 11 6.44 16.07 -10.71
C GLU A 11 6.47 15.22 -12.01
N PRO A 12 7.50 14.37 -12.25
CA PRO A 12 7.49 13.48 -13.42
C PRO A 12 6.23 12.61 -13.39
N ASP A 13 5.42 12.71 -14.45
CA ASP A 13 4.13 11.99 -14.58
C ASP A 13 3.13 12.28 -13.43
N GLY A 14 3.25 13.44 -12.77
CA GLY A 14 2.38 13.85 -11.66
C GLY A 14 2.73 13.21 -10.30
N VAL A 15 3.91 12.61 -10.20
CA VAL A 15 4.43 11.98 -8.98
C VAL A 15 5.61 12.76 -8.44
N SER A 16 5.56 13.15 -7.18
CA SER A 16 6.58 14.01 -6.60
C SER A 16 7.93 13.32 -6.50
N ILE A 17 9.01 14.11 -6.50
CA ILE A 17 10.36 13.58 -6.30
C ILE A 17 10.52 12.86 -4.95
N VAL A 18 9.71 13.22 -3.95
CA VAL A 18 9.65 12.56 -2.64
C VAL A 18 9.05 11.17 -2.78
N ARG A 19 7.91 11.02 -3.47
CA ARG A 19 7.30 9.72 -3.73
C ARG A 19 8.16 8.83 -4.62
N LEU A 20 8.79 9.39 -5.64
CA LEU A 20 9.75 8.67 -6.49
C LEU A 20 10.91 8.11 -5.67
N ALA A 21 11.43 8.86 -4.70
CA ALA A 21 12.46 8.35 -3.79
C ALA A 21 11.94 7.15 -2.98
N CYS A 22 10.70 7.20 -2.49
CA CYS A 22 10.07 6.08 -1.79
C CYS A 22 9.92 4.85 -2.68
N TYR A 23 9.38 4.98 -3.90
CA TYR A 23 9.25 3.88 -4.87
C TYR A 23 10.59 3.22 -5.21
N ARG A 24 11.69 3.98 -5.16
CA ARG A 24 13.06 3.46 -5.39
C ARG A 24 13.70 2.85 -4.14
N GLY A 25 12.96 2.69 -3.05
CA GLY A 25 13.46 2.17 -1.77
C GLY A 25 14.38 3.14 -1.04
N ARG A 26 14.35 4.44 -1.37
CA ARG A 26 15.21 5.48 -0.81
C ARG A 26 14.41 6.45 0.06
N ALA A 27 13.65 5.92 1.02
CA ALA A 27 12.81 6.75 1.90
C ALA A 27 13.62 7.81 2.67
N GLU A 28 14.85 7.50 3.09
CA GLU A 28 15.73 8.49 3.72
C GLU A 28 16.08 9.65 2.79
N LEU A 29 16.27 9.38 1.49
CA LEU A 29 16.47 10.44 0.51
C LEU A 29 15.20 11.29 0.38
N GLY A 30 14.02 10.66 0.38
CA GLY A 30 12.73 11.36 0.42
C GLY A 30 12.67 12.34 1.60
N ALA A 31 12.96 11.87 2.82
CA ALA A 31 12.99 12.72 4.01
C ALA A 31 14.01 13.87 3.89
N ARG A 32 15.19 13.61 3.33
CA ARG A 32 16.19 14.67 3.08
C ARG A 32 15.71 15.70 2.06
N LEU A 33 14.94 15.30 1.05
CA LEU A 33 14.36 16.25 0.08
C LEU A 33 13.36 17.18 0.77
N VAL A 34 12.57 16.67 1.73
CA VAL A 34 11.67 17.49 2.56
C VAL A 34 12.46 18.51 3.39
N GLU A 35 13.54 18.10 4.05
CA GLU A 35 14.43 19.03 4.77
C GLU A 35 15.03 20.12 3.87
N LEU A 36 15.22 19.83 2.59
CA LEU A 36 15.71 20.77 1.57
C LEU A 36 14.60 21.64 0.96
N GLY A 37 13.36 21.48 1.41
CA GLY A 37 12.21 22.29 1.00
C GLY A 37 11.39 21.70 -0.15
N ALA A 38 11.45 20.39 -0.38
CA ALA A 38 10.48 19.73 -1.25
C ALA A 38 9.07 19.84 -0.64
N GLU A 39 8.08 20.13 -1.49
CA GLU A 39 6.69 20.14 -1.08
C GLU A 39 6.23 18.72 -0.78
N VAL A 40 5.38 18.58 0.24
CA VAL A 40 4.87 17.28 0.71
C VAL A 40 3.36 17.35 0.70
N ASP A 41 2.77 16.50 -0.12
CA ASP A 41 1.32 16.29 -0.18
C ASP A 41 0.91 15.11 0.75
N PRO A 42 -0.40 14.83 0.91
CA PRO A 42 -0.89 13.76 1.78
C PRO A 42 -0.36 12.37 1.40
N PHE A 43 -0.15 12.12 0.11
CA PHE A 43 0.31 10.86 -0.43
C PHE A 43 1.81 10.64 -0.09
N ASP A 44 2.61 11.70 -0.16
CA ASP A 44 4.02 11.70 0.22
C ASP A 44 4.20 11.50 1.72
N ALA A 45 3.41 12.21 2.53
CA ALA A 45 3.41 12.03 3.97
C ALA A 45 3.02 10.59 4.36
N ALA A 46 2.02 10.03 3.69
CA ALA A 46 1.63 8.62 3.86
C ALA A 46 2.73 7.64 3.44
N ALA A 47 3.46 7.89 2.35
CA ALA A 47 4.55 7.04 1.88
C ALA A 47 5.80 7.11 2.80
N LEU A 48 6.15 8.32 3.24
CA LEU A 48 7.27 8.56 4.17
C LEU A 48 6.98 8.00 5.57
N GLY A 49 5.71 7.96 5.97
CA GLY A 49 5.31 7.66 7.34
C GLY A 49 5.33 8.89 8.25
N ASP A 50 5.24 10.09 7.67
CA ASP A 50 5.18 11.35 8.42
C ASP A 50 3.74 11.60 8.90
N VAL A 51 3.41 10.98 10.04
CA VAL A 51 2.06 11.00 10.61
C VAL A 51 1.62 12.41 11.02
N ASP A 52 2.55 13.23 11.50
CA ASP A 52 2.24 14.57 11.97
C ASP A 52 1.96 15.48 10.79
N ARG A 53 2.81 15.45 9.75
CA ARG A 53 2.54 16.19 8.52
C ARG A 53 1.26 15.73 7.84
N LEU A 54 1.02 14.42 7.79
CA LEU A 54 -0.21 13.86 7.25
C LEU A 54 -1.45 14.36 8.03
N ARG A 55 -1.36 14.42 9.37
CA ARG A 55 -2.45 14.95 10.20
C ARG A 55 -2.74 16.40 9.86
N ASP A 56 -1.72 17.25 9.82
CA ASP A 56 -1.88 18.67 9.51
C ASP A 56 -2.51 18.87 8.13
N LEU A 57 -2.05 18.12 7.13
CA LEU A 57 -2.60 18.17 5.77
C LEU A 57 -4.07 17.74 5.72
N LEU A 58 -4.45 16.70 6.46
CA LEU A 58 -5.83 16.23 6.53
C LEU A 58 -6.73 17.12 7.41
N ASP A 59 -6.15 17.90 8.32
CA ASP A 59 -6.88 18.91 9.09
C ASP A 59 -7.20 20.13 8.22
N ASP A 60 -6.28 20.50 7.31
CA ASP A 60 -6.47 21.56 6.32
C ASP A 60 -7.43 21.14 5.18
N ASP A 61 -7.31 19.91 4.70
CA ASP A 61 -8.16 19.32 3.65
C ASP A 61 -8.60 17.89 4.03
N PRO A 62 -9.77 17.73 4.68
CA PRO A 62 -10.28 16.41 5.07
C PRO A 62 -10.57 15.47 3.88
N ASP A 63 -10.92 16.00 2.71
CA ASP A 63 -11.29 15.19 1.54
C ASP A 63 -10.08 14.45 0.98
N ALA A 64 -8.86 14.94 1.25
CA ALA A 64 -7.61 14.29 0.88
C ALA A 64 -7.44 12.87 1.45
N ALA A 65 -8.16 12.50 2.52
CA ALA A 65 -8.14 11.12 3.03
C ALA A 65 -8.72 10.10 2.04
N THR A 66 -9.61 10.54 1.16
CA THR A 66 -10.30 9.72 0.15
C THR A 66 -9.85 9.99 -1.29
N ALA A 67 -8.99 11.01 -1.47
CA ALA A 67 -8.46 11.40 -2.76
C ALA A 67 -7.49 10.36 -3.34
N GLU A 68 -7.19 10.53 -4.63
CA GLU A 68 -6.24 9.71 -5.37
C GLU A 68 -5.12 10.59 -5.92
N ALA A 69 -3.91 10.05 -5.89
CA ALA A 69 -2.76 10.64 -6.54
C ALA A 69 -2.84 10.47 -8.07
N ALA A 70 -1.96 11.17 -8.80
CA ALA A 70 -1.91 11.10 -10.26
C ALA A 70 -1.61 9.69 -10.82
N ASP A 71 -0.96 8.83 -10.03
CA ASP A 71 -0.70 7.42 -10.34
C ASP A 71 -1.85 6.48 -9.94
N GLY A 72 -2.98 7.04 -9.50
CA GLY A 72 -4.22 6.34 -9.17
C GLY A 72 -4.26 5.75 -7.77
N PHE A 73 -3.20 5.88 -6.97
CA PHE A 73 -3.18 5.35 -5.60
C PHE A 73 -3.74 6.36 -4.60
N SER A 74 -4.54 5.88 -3.65
CA SER A 74 -4.89 6.67 -2.47
C SER A 74 -3.78 6.68 -1.43
N ALA A 75 -3.83 7.61 -0.48
CA ALA A 75 -2.86 7.66 0.61
C ALA A 75 -2.82 6.35 1.42
N LEU A 76 -3.96 5.64 1.53
CA LEU A 76 -4.04 4.37 2.24
C LEU A 76 -3.33 3.23 1.49
N HIS A 77 -3.38 3.21 0.16
CA HIS A 77 -2.58 2.29 -0.66
C HIS A 77 -1.08 2.47 -0.41
N LEU A 78 -0.62 3.73 -0.41
CA LEU A 78 0.78 4.06 -0.20
C LEU A 78 1.23 3.70 1.22
N ALA A 79 0.44 4.06 2.24
CA ALA A 79 0.73 3.67 3.62
C ALA A 79 0.80 2.14 3.77
N ALA A 80 -0.10 1.40 3.11
CA ALA A 80 -0.13 -0.06 3.10
C ALA A 80 1.08 -0.68 2.39
N TRP A 81 1.51 -0.13 1.26
CA TRP A 81 2.69 -0.60 0.53
C TRP A 81 4.00 -0.32 1.27
N PHE A 82 4.17 0.89 1.79
CA PHE A 82 5.40 1.32 2.45
C PHE A 82 5.48 0.95 3.94
N GLY A 83 4.49 0.23 4.48
CA GLY A 83 4.54 -0.26 5.86
C GLY A 83 4.42 0.84 6.89
N ARG A 84 3.49 1.78 6.72
CA ARG A 84 3.24 2.92 7.62
C ARG A 84 1.96 2.73 8.44
N PRO A 85 1.97 1.88 9.49
CA PRO A 85 0.75 1.54 10.22
C PRO A 85 0.08 2.73 10.89
N ARG A 86 0.86 3.70 11.42
CA ARG A 86 0.30 4.90 12.04
C ARG A 86 -0.38 5.84 11.04
N CYS A 87 0.15 5.94 9.81
CA CYS A 87 -0.52 6.68 8.74
C CYS A 87 -1.79 5.95 8.31
N ALA A 88 -1.75 4.63 8.15
CA ALA A 88 -2.93 3.83 7.80
C ALA A 88 -4.04 3.95 8.87
N GLU A 89 -3.69 3.88 10.16
CA GLU A 89 -4.62 4.10 11.28
C GLU A 89 -5.28 5.47 11.20
N LEU A 90 -4.48 6.52 10.97
CA LEU A 90 -4.97 7.89 10.85
C LEU A 90 -5.91 8.04 9.65
N LEU A 91 -5.50 7.56 8.47
CA LEU A 91 -6.30 7.66 7.25
C LEU A 91 -7.65 6.96 7.40
N LEU A 92 -7.67 5.73 7.92
CA LEU A 92 -8.91 5.01 8.19
C LEU A 92 -9.78 5.72 9.23
N ALA A 93 -9.17 6.36 10.24
CA ALA A 93 -9.91 7.18 11.21
C ALA A 93 -10.45 8.49 10.62
N ARG A 94 -9.88 8.95 9.49
CA ARG A 94 -10.31 10.13 8.74
C ARG A 94 -11.21 9.79 7.54
N GLY A 95 -11.71 8.55 7.47
CA GLY A 95 -12.70 8.15 6.48
C GLY A 95 -12.13 7.61 5.17
N ALA A 96 -10.83 7.32 5.10
CA ALA A 96 -10.29 6.54 3.99
C ALA A 96 -10.99 5.19 3.91
N ASP A 97 -11.42 4.80 2.71
CA ASP A 97 -12.12 3.55 2.48
C ASP A 97 -11.11 2.39 2.37
N PRO A 98 -11.16 1.37 3.25
CA PRO A 98 -10.28 0.20 3.16
C PRO A 98 -10.50 -0.61 1.87
N GLU A 99 -11.61 -0.38 1.18
CA GLU A 99 -12.02 -1.03 -0.06
C GLU A 99 -11.82 -0.15 -1.31
N GLN A 100 -11.25 1.04 -1.18
CA GLN A 100 -11.01 1.93 -2.31
C GLN A 100 -10.19 1.21 -3.39
N VAL A 101 -10.68 1.25 -4.62
CA VAL A 101 -9.99 0.70 -5.78
C VAL A 101 -9.08 1.77 -6.39
N ALA A 102 -7.84 1.44 -6.69
CA ALA A 102 -6.91 2.35 -7.34
C ALA A 102 -7.38 2.75 -8.76
N GLY A 103 -7.32 4.05 -9.07
CA GLY A 103 -7.75 4.64 -10.35
C GLY A 103 -6.86 4.33 -11.57
N ASN A 104 -5.90 3.40 -11.45
CA ASN A 104 -4.96 3.04 -12.52
C ASN A 104 -5.35 1.77 -13.29
N GLY A 105 -6.57 1.26 -13.09
CA GLY A 105 -7.12 0.13 -13.84
C GLY A 105 -6.59 -1.24 -13.42
N THR A 106 -5.94 -1.34 -12.26
CA THR A 106 -5.42 -2.60 -11.71
C THR A 106 -6.44 -3.32 -10.81
N ASP A 107 -7.55 -2.67 -10.47
CA ASP A 107 -8.52 -3.12 -9.45
C ASP A 107 -7.88 -3.38 -8.07
N LEU A 108 -6.72 -2.77 -7.83
CA LEU A 108 -5.94 -2.94 -6.61
C LEU A 108 -6.63 -2.19 -5.45
N ARG A 109 -6.60 -2.82 -4.27
CA ARG A 109 -7.14 -2.27 -3.00
C ARG A 109 -6.03 -2.21 -1.95
N PRO A 110 -6.15 -1.45 -0.85
CA PRO A 110 -5.12 -1.37 0.18
C PRO A 110 -4.64 -2.72 0.72
N LEU A 111 -5.54 -3.71 0.85
CA LEU A 111 -5.15 -5.05 1.33
C LEU A 111 -4.20 -5.76 0.34
N HIS A 112 -4.40 -5.58 -0.96
CA HIS A 112 -3.47 -6.06 -2.00
C HIS A 112 -2.10 -5.41 -1.84
N SER A 113 -2.03 -4.09 -1.63
CA SER A 113 -0.76 -3.38 -1.37
C SER A 113 -0.04 -3.95 -0.14
N ALA A 114 -0.77 -4.14 0.96
CA ALA A 114 -0.18 -4.70 2.19
C ALA A 114 0.34 -6.14 1.97
N ALA A 115 -0.45 -6.99 1.32
CA ALA A 115 -0.06 -8.38 1.03
C ALA A 115 1.17 -8.45 0.11
N ALA A 116 1.15 -7.69 -1.00
CA ALA A 116 2.25 -7.63 -1.96
C ALA A 116 3.54 -6.99 -1.41
N ALA A 117 3.45 -6.23 -0.32
CA ALA A 117 4.62 -5.66 0.37
C ALA A 117 5.00 -6.40 1.67
N GLY A 118 4.25 -7.43 2.09
CA GLY A 118 4.48 -8.18 3.33
C GLY A 118 4.15 -7.41 4.61
N GLN A 119 3.25 -6.42 4.55
CA GLN A 119 2.92 -5.54 5.66
C GLN A 119 1.82 -6.12 6.55
N THR A 120 2.13 -7.21 7.25
CA THR A 120 1.18 -8.01 8.06
C THR A 120 0.41 -7.18 9.09
N VAL A 121 1.05 -6.20 9.74
CA VAL A 121 0.38 -5.31 10.70
C VAL A 121 -0.71 -4.46 10.03
N ILE A 122 -0.47 -4.01 8.80
CA ILE A 122 -1.45 -3.19 8.08
C ILE A 122 -2.55 -4.08 7.50
N ALA A 123 -2.23 -5.28 7.02
CA ALA A 123 -3.25 -6.23 6.59
C ALA A 123 -4.22 -6.57 7.73
N HIS A 124 -3.71 -6.80 8.95
CA HIS A 124 -4.56 -6.94 10.15
C HIS A 124 -5.50 -5.76 10.33
N LEU A 125 -4.96 -4.54 10.30
CA LEU A 125 -5.72 -3.31 10.47
C LEU A 125 -6.81 -3.15 9.39
N LEU A 126 -6.49 -3.41 8.13
CA LEU A 126 -7.44 -3.29 7.02
C LEU A 126 -8.59 -4.29 7.15
N LEU A 127 -8.27 -5.56 7.47
CA LEU A 127 -9.27 -6.61 7.71
C LEU A 127 -10.15 -6.26 8.92
N ASP A 128 -9.58 -5.72 10.00
CA ASP A 128 -10.33 -5.27 11.17
C ASP A 128 -11.26 -4.07 10.84
N ARG A 129 -10.98 -3.35 9.75
CA ARG A 129 -11.84 -2.27 9.23
C ARG A 129 -12.76 -2.71 8.09
N GLY A 130 -12.88 -4.02 7.85
CA GLY A 130 -13.85 -4.58 6.91
C GLY A 130 -13.36 -4.64 5.46
N ALA A 131 -12.05 -4.62 5.22
CA ALA A 131 -11.51 -4.98 3.91
C ALA A 131 -11.97 -6.40 3.52
N ASP A 132 -12.40 -6.56 2.26
CA ASP A 132 -12.82 -7.86 1.73
C ASP A 132 -11.60 -8.71 1.42
N ILE A 133 -11.47 -9.81 2.17
CA ILE A 133 -10.35 -10.73 2.04
C ILE A 133 -10.35 -11.48 0.70
N GLU A 134 -11.52 -11.60 0.06
CA GLU A 134 -11.73 -12.31 -1.20
C GLU A 134 -11.80 -11.40 -2.41
N ALA A 135 -11.66 -10.07 -2.22
CA ALA A 135 -11.70 -9.12 -3.32
C ALA A 135 -10.60 -9.44 -4.34
N PRO A 136 -10.94 -9.66 -5.62
CA PRO A 136 -9.95 -9.83 -6.66
C PRO A 136 -9.49 -8.46 -7.18
N GLN A 137 -8.20 -8.34 -7.46
CA GLN A 137 -7.66 -7.37 -8.41
C GLN A 137 -7.59 -8.00 -9.82
N GLN A 138 -6.94 -7.30 -10.76
CA GLN A 138 -6.75 -7.81 -12.13
C GLN A 138 -6.19 -9.25 -12.17
N ALA A 139 -6.64 -10.02 -13.16
CA ALA A 139 -6.33 -11.44 -13.36
C ALA A 139 -6.81 -12.38 -12.22
N GLY A 140 -7.83 -11.95 -11.46
CA GLY A 140 -8.39 -12.75 -10.36
C GLY A 140 -7.45 -12.90 -9.16
N VAL A 141 -6.36 -12.13 -9.12
CA VAL A 141 -5.37 -12.17 -8.03
C VAL A 141 -6.01 -11.60 -6.76
N ARG A 142 -5.74 -12.24 -5.62
CA ARG A 142 -6.24 -11.86 -4.28
C ARG A 142 -5.06 -11.68 -3.34
N ALA A 143 -5.30 -11.13 -2.15
CA ALA A 143 -4.26 -10.94 -1.14
C ALA A 143 -3.47 -12.24 -0.84
N LEU A 144 -4.15 -13.39 -0.73
CA LEU A 144 -3.50 -14.67 -0.43
C LEU A 144 -2.54 -15.11 -1.54
N HIS A 145 -2.88 -14.87 -2.81
CA HIS A 145 -2.00 -15.13 -3.95
C HIS A 145 -0.70 -14.32 -3.86
N SER A 146 -0.79 -13.03 -3.54
CA SER A 146 0.39 -12.16 -3.38
C SER A 146 1.26 -12.57 -2.19
N ALA A 147 0.63 -12.96 -1.07
CA ALA A 147 1.34 -13.44 0.11
C ALA A 147 2.10 -14.74 -0.18
N ALA A 148 1.47 -15.68 -0.86
CA ALA A 148 2.07 -16.94 -1.25
C ALA A 148 3.21 -16.76 -2.27
N HIS A 149 3.03 -15.90 -3.28
CA HIS A 149 4.07 -15.60 -4.27
C HIS A 149 5.36 -15.02 -3.66
N ARG A 150 5.23 -14.33 -2.51
CA ARG A 150 6.35 -13.76 -1.76
C ARG A 150 6.97 -14.71 -0.75
N ASP A 151 6.38 -15.89 -0.59
CA ASP A 151 6.68 -16.82 0.49
C ASP A 151 6.58 -16.18 1.90
N ASP A 152 5.60 -15.30 2.10
CA ASP A 152 5.37 -14.63 3.39
C ASP A 152 4.47 -15.48 4.30
N ALA A 153 5.09 -16.36 5.08
CA ALA A 153 4.37 -17.26 5.99
C ALA A 153 3.49 -16.53 7.01
N ALA A 154 3.90 -15.35 7.48
CA ALA A 154 3.12 -14.58 8.46
C ALA A 154 1.85 -14.00 7.83
N MET A 155 1.98 -13.43 6.63
CA MET A 155 0.83 -12.92 5.86
C MET A 155 -0.10 -14.05 5.42
N VAL A 156 0.44 -15.19 4.96
CA VAL A 156 -0.36 -16.36 4.59
C VAL A 156 -1.15 -16.88 5.79
N ALA A 157 -0.49 -17.07 6.94
CA ALA A 157 -1.16 -17.51 8.15
C ALA A 157 -2.27 -16.53 8.57
N LEU A 158 -1.99 -15.22 8.56
CA LEU A 158 -2.98 -14.19 8.84
C LEU A 158 -4.21 -14.34 7.93
N LEU A 159 -4.01 -14.39 6.61
CA LEU A 159 -5.12 -14.41 5.67
C LEU A 159 -5.96 -15.69 5.82
N LEU A 160 -5.33 -16.85 6.01
CA LEU A 160 -6.03 -18.11 6.26
C LEU A 160 -6.81 -18.08 7.58
N ASP A 161 -6.21 -17.55 8.66
CA ASP A 161 -6.87 -17.40 9.96
C ASP A 161 -8.09 -16.46 9.89
N ARG A 162 -8.07 -15.52 8.94
CA ARG A 162 -9.17 -14.58 8.67
C ARG A 162 -10.17 -15.11 7.64
N GLY A 163 -10.00 -16.34 7.18
CA GLY A 163 -10.97 -17.05 6.35
C GLY A 163 -10.76 -16.92 4.85
N ALA A 164 -9.56 -16.55 4.39
CA ALA A 164 -9.24 -16.57 2.97
C ALA A 164 -9.39 -17.98 2.38
N ASP A 165 -9.98 -18.11 1.20
CA ASP A 165 -10.13 -19.39 0.51
C ASP A 165 -8.81 -19.82 -0.14
N PRO A 166 -8.13 -20.88 0.37
CA PRO A 166 -6.89 -21.35 -0.22
C PRO A 166 -7.08 -21.99 -1.62
N ALA A 167 -8.30 -22.38 -1.96
CA ALA A 167 -8.64 -22.98 -3.26
C ALA A 167 -9.08 -21.94 -4.30
N ALA A 168 -9.23 -20.66 -3.92
CA ALA A 168 -9.48 -19.61 -4.88
C ALA A 168 -8.36 -19.57 -5.91
N ALA A 169 -8.73 -19.49 -7.19
CA ALA A 169 -7.81 -19.45 -8.30
C ALA A 169 -7.82 -18.08 -8.98
N THR A 170 -6.67 -17.70 -9.52
CA THR A 170 -6.52 -16.64 -10.51
C THR A 170 -7.22 -17.01 -11.83
N ASP A 171 -7.34 -16.06 -12.75
CA ASP A 171 -7.98 -16.28 -14.06
C ASP A 171 -7.25 -17.32 -14.93
N ASP A 172 -5.94 -17.53 -14.71
CA ASP A 172 -5.13 -18.58 -15.34
C ASP A 172 -5.17 -19.92 -14.60
N GLY A 173 -5.99 -20.04 -13.56
CA GLY A 173 -6.25 -21.29 -12.83
C GLY A 173 -5.20 -21.64 -11.78
N ARG A 174 -4.38 -20.69 -11.34
CA ARG A 174 -3.35 -20.91 -10.31
C ARG A 174 -3.92 -20.57 -8.93
N THR A 175 -3.75 -21.48 -7.98
CA THR A 175 -4.05 -21.25 -6.57
C THR A 175 -2.90 -20.56 -5.86
N ALA A 176 -3.11 -20.10 -4.62
CA ALA A 176 -2.03 -19.58 -3.79
C ALA A 176 -0.89 -20.61 -3.62
N ARG A 177 -1.22 -21.90 -3.48
CA ARG A 177 -0.23 -22.99 -3.39
C ARG A 177 0.65 -23.09 -4.62
N ASP A 178 0.10 -22.87 -5.81
CA ASP A 178 0.83 -22.91 -7.09
C ASP A 178 1.80 -21.72 -7.28
N LEU A 179 1.69 -20.69 -6.43
CA LEU A 179 2.52 -19.49 -6.45
C LEU A 179 3.66 -19.51 -5.42
N ALA A 180 3.53 -20.33 -4.36
CA ALA A 180 4.52 -20.47 -3.30
C ALA A 180 5.69 -21.38 -3.70
N SER A 181 6.86 -21.13 -3.12
CA SER A 181 8.06 -21.95 -3.31
C SER A 181 8.70 -22.42 -2.00
N ASP A 182 8.44 -21.73 -0.90
CA ASP A 182 8.98 -22.05 0.42
C ASP A 182 8.20 -23.22 1.07
N PRO A 183 8.90 -24.26 1.56
CA PRO A 183 8.26 -25.41 2.21
C PRO A 183 7.38 -25.06 3.42
N ALA A 184 7.73 -24.03 4.19
CA ALA A 184 6.94 -23.59 5.35
C ALA A 184 5.62 -22.97 4.90
N VAL A 185 5.63 -22.20 3.81
CA VAL A 185 4.40 -21.61 3.22
C VAL A 185 3.54 -22.69 2.58
N LEU A 186 4.15 -23.61 1.85
CA LEU A 186 3.47 -24.78 1.29
C LEU A 186 2.86 -25.68 2.38
N ALA A 187 3.36 -25.66 3.61
CA ALA A 187 2.76 -26.41 4.72
C ALA A 187 1.49 -25.73 5.28
N LEU A 188 1.32 -24.42 5.05
CA LEU A 188 0.13 -23.66 5.47
C LEU A 188 -1.01 -23.76 4.45
N LEU A 189 -0.68 -23.91 3.17
CA LEU A 189 -1.65 -23.94 2.08
C LEU A 189 -2.10 -25.40 1.82
N PRO A 190 -3.38 -25.74 2.01
CA PRO A 190 -3.88 -27.11 1.82
C PRO A 190 -3.83 -27.61 0.37
#